data_AF-A0A6M5YX25-F1
#
_entry.id   AF-A0A6M5YX25-F1
#
_cell.length_a   1.000
_cell.length_b   1.000
_cell.length_c   1.000
_cell.angle_alpha   90.00
_cell.angle_beta   90.00
_cell.angle_gamma   90.00
#
_symmetry.space_group_name_H-M   'P 1'
#
loop_
_entity.id
_entity.type
_entity.pdbx_description
1 polymer ?
#
loop_
_entity_poly.entity_id
_entity_poly.type
_entity_poly.pdbx_seq_one_letter_code
_entity_poly.pdbx_strand_id
1 'polypeptide(L)'
;MSAGFKVAGEVFWGTNGAVEAYLEALAGRAVTSFGAADPLSVFLRDECDGFSMGKIVYLDEWLRDALARDRFLELLDAATDQLRRDGTFSEYGREWVSSVVSELRVRIVAADPSHTGDQ
;
A
#
# COMPACT_ATOMS: atom_id res chain seq x y z
N MET A 1 5.76 7.02 17.61
CA MET A 1 6.53 6.18 16.67
C MET A 1 5.71 5.98 15.40
N SER A 2 6.37 5.96 14.24
CA SER A 2 5.75 5.95 12.91
C SER A 2 6.25 4.77 12.08
N ALA A 3 5.46 4.34 11.11
CA ALA A 3 5.83 3.41 10.04
C ALA A 3 5.39 4.02 8.70
N GLY A 4 5.75 3.46 7.55
CA GLY A 4 5.32 4.04 6.28
C GLY A 4 5.55 3.18 5.05
N PHE A 5 5.05 3.67 3.92
CA PHE A 5 5.30 3.10 2.59
C PHE A 5 6.27 3.99 1.83
N LYS A 6 7.24 3.42 1.13
CA LYS A 6 8.18 4.15 0.29
C LYS A 6 7.90 3.93 -1.20
N VAL A 7 7.72 5.03 -1.92
CA VAL A 7 7.47 5.08 -3.37
C VAL A 7 8.21 6.26 -3.98
N ALA A 8 8.87 6.07 -5.11
CA ALA A 8 9.58 7.09 -5.87
C ALA A 8 10.57 7.91 -5.02
N GLY A 9 11.24 7.25 -4.06
CA GLY A 9 12.19 7.90 -3.15
C GLY A 9 11.56 8.64 -1.96
N GLU A 10 10.23 8.68 -1.87
CA GLU A 10 9.46 9.38 -0.85
C GLU A 10 8.80 8.42 0.13
N VAL A 11 8.72 8.79 1.42
CA VAL A 11 8.11 7.96 2.46
C VAL A 11 6.80 8.58 2.94
N PHE A 12 5.73 7.82 2.77
CA PHE A 12 4.37 8.12 3.19
C PHE A 12 4.17 7.58 4.61
N TRP A 13 4.42 8.45 5.59
CA TRP A 13 4.39 8.10 7.01
C TRP A 13 2.98 7.99 7.56
N GLY A 14 2.76 7.01 8.42
CA GLY A 14 1.56 6.83 9.24
C GLY A 14 1.91 6.38 10.66
N THR A 15 0.87 6.17 11.48
CA THR A 15 1.05 5.50 12.77
C THR A 15 1.35 4.03 12.54
N ASN A 16 2.10 3.39 13.45
CA ASN A 16 2.44 1.98 13.31
C ASN A 16 1.19 1.10 13.09
N GLY A 17 0.17 1.25 13.94
CA GLY A 17 -1.04 0.44 13.84
C GLY A 17 -1.86 0.72 12.57
N ALA A 18 -1.81 1.94 12.02
CA ALA A 18 -2.50 2.22 10.77
C ALA A 18 -1.79 1.55 9.58
N VAL A 19 -0.45 1.61 9.55
CA VAL A 19 0.34 0.95 8.49
C VAL A 19 0.25 -0.57 8.61
N GLU A 20 0.29 -1.12 9.82
CA GLU A 20 0.10 -2.54 10.12
C GLU A 20 -1.27 -3.03 9.62
N ALA A 21 -2.35 -2.34 9.98
CA ALA A 21 -3.69 -2.69 9.52
C ALA A 21 -3.83 -2.63 7.98
N TYR A 22 -3.14 -1.68 7.33
CA TYR A 22 -3.08 -1.65 5.86
C TYR A 22 -2.34 -2.86 5.30
N LEU A 23 -1.19 -3.24 5.87
CA LEU A 23 -0.44 -4.41 5.42
C LEU A 23 -1.23 -5.70 5.60
N GLU A 24 -1.89 -5.88 6.73
CA GLU A 24 -2.77 -7.03 6.98
C GLU A 24 -3.90 -7.11 5.94
N ALA A 25 -4.57 -5.99 5.68
CA ALA A 25 -5.64 -5.91 4.69
C ALA A 25 -5.12 -6.19 3.27
N LEU A 26 -3.98 -5.61 2.89
CA LEU A 26 -3.33 -5.83 1.59
C LEU A 26 -2.93 -7.31 1.42
N ALA A 27 -2.29 -7.92 2.41
CA ALA A 27 -1.86 -9.31 2.37
C ALA A 27 -3.06 -10.26 2.24
N GLY A 28 -4.11 -10.08 3.07
CA GLY A 28 -5.31 -10.90 3.01
C GLY A 28 -6.04 -10.79 1.66
N ARG A 29 -6.13 -9.58 1.11
CA ARG A 29 -6.73 -9.33 -0.21
C ARG A 29 -5.90 -9.92 -1.34
N ALA A 30 -4.57 -9.76 -1.32
CA ALA A 30 -3.68 -10.30 -2.34
C ALA A 30 -3.81 -11.82 -2.43
N VAL A 31 -3.79 -12.51 -1.29
CA VAL A 31 -3.97 -13.98 -1.24
C VAL A 31 -5.33 -14.38 -1.80
N THR A 32 -6.39 -13.63 -1.49
CA THR A 32 -7.75 -13.91 -1.98
C THR A 32 -7.88 -13.68 -3.49
N SER A 33 -7.27 -12.62 -4.02
CA SER A 33 -7.41 -12.21 -5.43
C SER A 33 -6.47 -12.97 -6.37
N PHE A 34 -5.24 -13.23 -5.94
CA PHE A 34 -4.16 -13.74 -6.80
C PHE A 34 -3.64 -15.12 -6.37
N GLY A 35 -3.98 -15.57 -5.16
CA GLY A 35 -3.51 -16.82 -4.59
C GLY A 35 -2.27 -16.66 -3.72
N ALA A 36 -2.05 -17.62 -2.83
CA ALA A 36 -0.99 -17.58 -1.81
C ALA A 36 0.45 -17.72 -2.35
N ALA A 37 0.59 -18.20 -3.60
CA ALA A 37 1.88 -18.36 -4.27
C ALA A 37 2.20 -17.24 -5.26
N ASP A 38 1.28 -16.29 -5.46
CA ASP A 38 1.54 -15.12 -6.31
C ASP A 38 2.66 -14.26 -5.67
N PRO A 39 3.63 -13.76 -6.45
CA PRO A 39 4.76 -13.01 -5.90
C PRO A 39 4.37 -11.80 -5.06
N LEU A 40 3.32 -11.06 -5.47
CA LEU A 40 2.86 -9.88 -4.73
C LEU A 40 2.18 -10.30 -3.42
N SER A 41 1.43 -11.40 -3.43
CA SER A 41 0.84 -11.99 -2.21
C SER A 41 1.91 -12.44 -1.22
N VAL A 42 2.97 -13.10 -1.70
CA VAL A 42 4.09 -13.55 -0.86
C VAL A 42 4.80 -12.34 -0.24
N PHE A 43 5.12 -11.33 -1.05
CA PHE A 43 5.76 -10.12 -0.56
C PHE A 43 4.93 -9.41 0.52
N LEU A 44 3.65 -9.17 0.27
CA LEU A 44 2.78 -8.48 1.24
C LEU A 44 2.63 -9.27 2.53
N ARG A 45 2.55 -10.60 2.44
CA ARG A 45 2.52 -11.46 3.62
C ARG A 45 3.82 -11.39 4.40
N ASP A 46 4.98 -11.51 3.74
CA ASP A 46 6.28 -11.46 4.40
C ASP A 46 6.51 -10.08 5.04
N GLU A 47 6.04 -9.00 4.40
CA GLU A 47 6.09 -7.65 4.96
C GLU A 47 5.20 -7.49 6.20
N CYS A 48 4.04 -8.14 6.19
CA CYS A 48 3.09 -8.19 7.32
C CYS A 48 3.64 -9.04 8.48
N ASP A 49 4.10 -10.27 8.21
CA ASP A 49 4.64 -11.19 9.22
C ASP A 49 5.91 -10.62 9.87
N GLY A 50 6.72 -9.92 9.08
CA GLY A 50 7.92 -9.21 9.53
C GLY A 50 7.67 -7.77 9.97
N PHE A 51 6.44 -7.39 10.33
CA PHE A 51 6.13 -6.03 10.75
C PHE A 51 6.76 -5.69 12.10
N SER A 52 7.33 -4.49 12.22
CA SER A 52 7.89 -3.95 13.46
C SER A 52 7.71 -2.44 13.52
N MET A 53 7.73 -1.86 14.72
CA MET A 53 7.66 -0.40 14.88
C MET A 53 8.78 0.29 14.11
N GLY A 54 8.47 1.36 13.37
CA GLY A 54 9.48 2.04 12.53
C GLY A 54 9.61 1.48 11.12
N LYS A 55 8.88 0.42 10.76
CA LYS A 55 9.04 -0.25 9.46
C LYS A 55 8.70 0.68 8.30
N ILE A 56 9.53 0.61 7.27
CA ILE A 56 9.30 1.22 5.96
C ILE A 56 9.12 0.07 4.96
N VAL A 57 7.97 0.04 4.29
CA VAL A 57 7.65 -0.94 3.25
C VAL A 57 8.06 -0.36 1.91
N TYR A 58 9.01 -1.01 1.23
CA TYR A 58 9.57 -0.51 -0.02
C TYR A 58 8.79 -1.05 -1.22
N LEU A 59 8.04 -0.19 -1.91
CA LEU A 59 7.20 -0.59 -3.04
C LEU A 59 7.85 -0.32 -4.40
N ASP A 60 8.96 0.42 -4.43
CA ASP A 60 9.63 0.88 -5.65
C ASP A 60 9.87 -0.23 -6.70
N GLU A 61 10.24 -1.44 -6.27
CA GLU A 61 10.50 -2.56 -7.19
C GLU A 61 9.21 -3.12 -7.81
N TRP A 62 8.12 -3.20 -7.03
CA TRP A 62 6.83 -3.69 -7.48
C TRP A 62 6.13 -2.73 -8.43
N LEU A 63 6.34 -1.43 -8.25
CA LEU A 63 5.66 -0.40 -9.03
C LEU A 63 6.31 -0.12 -10.40
N ARG A 64 7.49 -0.71 -10.68
CA ARG A 64 8.15 -0.64 -11.99
C ARG A 64 7.44 -1.48 -13.04
N ASP A 65 6.86 -2.60 -12.64
CA ASP A 65 6.07 -3.45 -13.51
C ASP A 65 4.63 -2.93 -13.57
N ALA A 66 4.12 -2.65 -14.77
CA ALA A 66 2.81 -2.02 -14.95
C ALA A 66 1.68 -2.92 -14.41
N LEU A 67 1.78 -4.24 -14.61
CA LEU A 67 0.77 -5.18 -14.12
C LEU A 67 0.78 -5.26 -12.60
N ALA A 68 1.96 -5.35 -11.97
CA ALA A 68 2.09 -5.37 -10.52
C ALA A 68 1.64 -4.04 -9.88
N ARG A 69 1.92 -2.91 -10.53
CA ARG A 69 1.41 -1.60 -10.12
C ARG A 69 -0.11 -1.54 -10.15
N ASP A 70 -0.74 -1.94 -11.25
CA ASP A 70 -2.20 -1.91 -11.38
C ASP A 70 -2.86 -2.84 -10.36
N ARG A 71 -2.32 -4.06 -10.20
CA ARG A 71 -2.76 -4.99 -9.15
C ARG A 71 -2.61 -4.40 -7.75
N PHE A 72 -1.50 -3.72 -7.46
CA PHE A 72 -1.29 -3.07 -6.16
C PHE A 72 -2.29 -1.93 -5.93
N LEU A 73 -2.59 -1.11 -6.95
CA LEU A 73 -3.60 -0.06 -6.87
C LEU A 73 -4.99 -0.63 -6.57
N GLU A 74 -5.38 -1.72 -7.24
CA GLU A 74 -6.64 -2.42 -6.96
C GLU A 74 -6.71 -2.91 -5.51
N LEU A 75 -5.62 -3.50 -5.00
CA LEU A 75 -5.53 -3.93 -3.61
C LEU A 75 -5.61 -2.74 -2.63
N LEU A 76 -4.92 -1.63 -2.93
CA LEU A 76 -4.91 -0.43 -2.10
C LEU A 76 -6.29 0.21 -1.98
N ASP A 77 -7.02 0.30 -3.10
CA ASP A 77 -8.39 0.81 -3.13
C ASP A 77 -9.32 -0.12 -2.35
N ALA A 78 -9.24 -1.44 -2.57
CA ALA A 78 -10.05 -2.42 -1.85
C ALA A 78 -9.77 -2.48 -0.34
N ALA A 79 -8.48 -2.38 0.06
CA ALA A 79 -8.07 -2.33 1.47
C ALA A 79 -8.57 -1.05 2.14
N THR A 80 -8.46 0.09 1.46
CA THR A 80 -8.97 1.37 1.96
C THR A 80 -10.48 1.31 2.20
N ASP A 81 -11.24 0.77 1.25
CA ASP A 81 -12.69 0.63 1.37
C ASP A 81 -13.12 -0.36 2.46
N GLN A 82 -12.33 -1.42 2.68
CA GLN A 82 -12.56 -2.34 3.78
C GLN A 82 -12.32 -1.66 5.14
N LEU A 83 -11.14 -1.08 5.33
CA LEU A 83 -10.74 -0.47 6.61
C LEU A 83 -11.64 0.70 7.01
N ARG A 84 -12.19 1.43 6.02
CA ARG A 84 -13.22 2.46 6.24
C ARG A 84 -14.54 1.86 6.74
N ARG A 85 -14.98 0.74 6.17
CA ARG A 85 -16.22 0.05 6.55
C ARG A 85 -16.13 -0.63 7.92
N ASP A 86 -14.99 -1.23 8.22
CA ASP A 86 -14.75 -1.94 9.47
C ASP A 86 -14.62 -0.96 10.66
N GLY A 87 -14.49 0.34 10.39
CA GLY A 87 -14.34 1.36 11.43
C GLY A 87 -13.00 1.27 12.16
N THR A 88 -12.01 0.60 11.56
CA THR A 88 -10.69 0.29 12.15
C THR A 88 -9.93 1.56 12.56
N PHE A 89 -10.15 2.67 11.86
CA PHE A 89 -9.45 3.92 12.12
C PHE A 89 -10.16 4.83 13.13
N SER A 90 -9.37 5.37 14.06
CA SER A 90 -9.71 6.56 14.81
C SER A 90 -9.85 7.77 13.88
N GLU A 91 -10.34 8.91 14.39
CA GLU A 91 -10.46 10.15 13.62
C GLU A 91 -9.13 10.58 12.99
N TYR A 92 -8.04 10.56 13.75
CA TYR A 92 -6.68 10.78 13.24
C TYR A 92 -6.25 9.77 12.17
N GLY A 93 -6.67 8.51 12.29
CA GLY A 93 -6.42 7.49 11.27
C GLY A 93 -7.20 7.75 9.97
N ARG A 94 -8.43 8.29 10.07
CA ARG A 94 -9.24 8.65 8.90
C ARG A 94 -8.65 9.85 8.15
N GLU A 95 -8.16 10.86 8.87
CA GLU A 95 -7.44 11.99 8.26
C GLU A 95 -6.16 11.54 7.56
N TRP A 96 -5.40 10.64 8.18
CA TRP A 96 -4.22 10.03 7.58
C TRP A 96 -4.55 9.30 6.27
N VAL A 97 -5.61 8.50 6.25
CA VAL A 97 -6.08 7.84 5.01
C VAL A 97 -6.49 8.86 3.95
N SER A 98 -7.26 9.87 4.34
CA SER A 98 -7.75 10.86 3.37
C SER A 98 -6.64 11.71 2.75
N SER A 99 -5.53 11.90 3.46
CA SER A 99 -4.40 12.73 3.02
C SER A 99 -3.28 11.86 2.44
N VAL A 100 -2.58 11.12 3.30
CA VAL A 100 -1.35 10.41 2.97
C VAL A 100 -1.59 9.23 2.03
N VAL A 101 -2.65 8.44 2.25
CA VAL A 101 -2.94 7.28 1.36
C VAL A 101 -3.46 7.76 -0.01
N SER A 102 -4.25 8.84 -0.04
CA SER A 102 -4.65 9.49 -1.29
C SER A 102 -3.43 9.99 -2.08
N GLU A 103 -2.46 10.62 -1.41
CA GLU A 103 -1.24 11.11 -2.04
C GLU A 103 -0.33 9.97 -2.52
N LEU A 104 -0.17 8.91 -1.71
CA LEU A 104 0.51 7.68 -2.10
C LEU A 104 -0.08 7.11 -3.38
N ARG A 105 -1.41 7.00 -3.47
CA ARG A 105 -2.11 6.51 -4.66
C ARG A 105 -1.82 7.39 -5.88
N VAL A 106 -1.89 8.71 -5.73
CA VAL A 106 -1.55 9.67 -6.81
C VAL A 106 -0.11 9.47 -7.28
N ARG A 107 0.83 9.27 -6.34
CA ARG A 107 2.24 9.05 -6.65
C ARG A 107 2.48 7.76 -7.42
N ILE A 108 1.78 6.69 -7.04
CA ILE A 108 1.84 5.39 -7.72
C ILE A 108 1.33 5.53 -9.16
N VAL A 109 0.20 6.22 -9.37
CA VAL A 109 -0.35 6.49 -10.72
C VAL A 109 0.61 7.35 -11.54
N ALA A 110 1.18 8.40 -10.96
CA ALA A 110 2.11 9.30 -11.63
C ALA A 110 3.47 8.66 -11.94
N ALA A 111 3.83 7.56 -11.25
CA ALA A 111 5.05 6.80 -11.49
C ALA A 111 4.98 5.92 -12.76
N ASP A 112 3.91 6.02 -13.56
CA ASP A 112 3.79 5.31 -14.83
C ASP A 112 4.81 5.81 -15.87
N PRO A 113 5.81 5.00 -16.26
CA PRO A 113 6.74 5.36 -17.32
C PRO A 113 6.05 5.47 -18.69
N SER A 114 4.85 4.92 -18.86
CA SER A 114 4.06 4.98 -20.09
C SER A 114 3.49 6.38 -20.36
N HIS A 115 3.58 7.31 -19.40
CA HIS A 115 3.19 8.72 -19.54
C HIS A 115 4.40 9.66 -19.76
N THR A 116 5.55 9.13 -20.15
CA THR A 116 6.66 9.92 -20.71
C THR A 116 6.76 9.66 -22.20
N GLY A 117 5.74 10.07 -22.95
CA GLY A 117 5.67 9.82 -24.38
C GLY A 117 4.38 10.29 -25.01
N ASP A 118 4.10 11.59 -24.95
CA ASP A 118 3.59 12.31 -26.12
C ASP A 118 4.05 13.77 -25.99
N GLN A 119 4.71 14.24 -27.04
CA GLN A 119 5.20 15.61 -27.19
C GLN A 119 4.04 16.57 -27.49
#